data_AF-A0A3C0HD69-F1
#
_entry.id   AF-A0A3C0HD69-F1
#
_cell.length_a   1.000
_cell.length_b   1.000
_cell.length_c   1.000
_cell.angle_alpha   90.00
_cell.angle_beta   90.00
_cell.angle_gamma   90.00
#
_symmetry.space_group_name_H-M   'P 1'
#
loop_
_entity.id
_entity.type
_entity.pdbx_description
1 polymer ?
#
loop_
_entity_poly.entity_id
_entity_poly.type
_entity_poly.pdbx_seq_one_letter_code
_entity_poly.pdbx_strand_id
1 'polypeptide(L)'
;SKYKAGTSLSAWIRRIMINTAIDYYRKRSRKRTEDLETAYSLSSSAPDIVSQMSANEILECLQQLTFAYRSVFNLYVIEGYSHREVSEQLGITESTSRSNLVKARTKLKAIILSKKL
;
A
#
# COMPACT_ATOMS: atom_id res chain seq x y z
N SER A 1 18.64 -12.96 -1.94
CA SER A 1 19.35 -12.20 -3.00
C SER A 1 20.71 -11.73 -2.50
N LYS A 2 21.76 -11.78 -3.33
CA LYS A 2 23.10 -11.23 -3.00
C LYS A 2 23.31 -9.89 -3.71
N TYR A 3 24.05 -8.97 -3.09
CA TYR A 3 24.42 -7.69 -3.73
C TYR A 3 25.38 -7.95 -4.91
N LYS A 4 25.26 -7.15 -5.97
CA LYS A 4 26.19 -7.19 -7.11
C LYS A 4 26.89 -5.83 -7.23
N ALA A 5 28.22 -5.84 -7.16
CA ALA A 5 29.03 -4.64 -7.38
C ALA A 5 28.70 -4.02 -8.75
N GLY A 6 28.63 -2.69 -8.82
CA GLY A 6 28.19 -1.96 -10.03
C GLY A 6 26.68 -1.77 -10.15
N THR A 7 25.88 -2.28 -9.20
CA THR A 7 24.43 -1.99 -9.12
C THR A 7 24.11 -1.05 -7.95
N SER A 8 22.93 -0.41 -7.99
CA SER A 8 22.48 0.49 -6.93
C SER A 8 22.30 -0.25 -5.60
N LEU A 9 23.14 0.09 -4.62
CA LEU A 9 23.07 -0.46 -3.27
C LEU A 9 21.73 -0.10 -2.60
N SER A 10 21.22 1.11 -2.80
CA SER A 10 19.95 1.55 -2.20
C SER A 10 18.76 0.78 -2.77
N ALA A 11 18.74 0.50 -4.07
CA ALA A 11 17.71 -0.33 -4.69
C ALA A 11 17.78 -1.78 -4.18
N TRP A 12 18.99 -2.32 -4.00
CA TRP A 12 19.18 -3.65 -3.43
C TRP A 12 18.70 -3.74 -1.97
N ILE A 13 19.02 -2.75 -1.12
CA ILE A 13 18.52 -2.70 0.26
C ILE A 13 17.00 -2.56 0.30
N ARG A 14 16.42 -1.67 -0.53
CA ARG A 14 14.96 -1.54 -0.66
C ARG A 14 14.29 -2.87 -0.99
N ARG A 15 14.84 -3.62 -1.95
CA ARG A 15 14.35 -4.96 -2.33
C ARG A 15 14.35 -5.91 -1.12
N ILE A 16 15.44 -5.96 -0.35
CA ILE A 16 15.53 -6.81 0.84
C ILE A 16 14.49 -6.40 1.88
N MET A 17 14.35 -5.10 2.17
CA MET A 17 13.38 -4.60 3.15
C MET A 17 11.94 -4.92 2.75
N ILE A 18 11.57 -4.66 1.49
CA ILE A 18 10.23 -4.93 0.95
C ILE A 18 9.91 -6.42 1.07
N ASN A 19 10.80 -7.29 0.60
CA ASN A 19 10.60 -8.73 0.65
C ASN A 19 10.47 -9.23 2.10
N THR A 20 11.31 -8.72 3.01
CA THR A 20 11.26 -9.11 4.43
C THR A 20 9.94 -8.71 5.09
N ALA A 21 9.44 -7.51 4.79
CA ALA A 21 8.15 -7.04 5.30
C ALA A 21 6.97 -7.85 4.76
N ILE A 22 7.01 -8.22 3.48
CA ILE A 22 6.03 -9.10 2.84
C ILE A 22 6.04 -10.49 3.47
N ASP A 23 7.21 -11.07 3.69
CA ASP A 23 7.33 -12.39 4.32
C ASP A 23 6.80 -12.38 5.75
N TYR A 24 7.07 -11.31 6.51
CA TYR A 24 6.48 -11.09 7.83
C TYR A 24 4.94 -11.02 7.75
N TYR A 25 4.40 -10.32 6.77
CA TYR A 25 2.95 -10.25 6.56
C TYR A 25 2.33 -11.61 6.27
N ARG A 26 2.87 -12.37 5.32
CA ARG A 26 2.33 -13.68 4.93
C ARG A 26 2.27 -14.64 6.13
N LYS A 27 3.27 -14.58 7.02
CA LYS A 27 3.27 -15.35 8.28
C LYS A 27 2.13 -14.93 9.23
N ARG A 28 1.81 -13.64 9.29
CA ARG A 28 0.74 -13.07 10.14
C ARG A 28 -0.66 -13.31 9.55
N SER A 29 -0.82 -13.16 8.24
CA SER A 29 -2.11 -13.21 7.54
C SER A 29 -2.74 -14.60 7.50
N ARG A 30 -1.94 -15.68 7.60
CA ARG A 30 -2.44 -17.06 7.72
C ARG A 30 -3.43 -17.28 8.88
N LYS A 31 -3.59 -16.30 9.80
CA LYS A 31 -4.52 -16.35 10.94
C LYS A 31 -5.81 -15.55 10.77
N ARG A 32 -6.01 -14.80 9.67
CA ARG A 32 -7.13 -13.85 9.56
C ARG A 32 -7.59 -13.73 8.10
N THR A 33 -8.66 -14.43 7.75
CA THR A 33 -9.36 -14.25 6.48
C THR A 33 -10.57 -13.38 6.77
N GLU A 34 -10.52 -12.11 6.37
CA GLU A 34 -11.70 -11.24 6.35
C GLU A 34 -12.26 -11.23 4.93
N ASP A 35 -13.55 -11.54 4.81
CA ASP A 35 -14.31 -11.54 3.57
C ASP A 35 -14.61 -10.09 3.16
N LEU A 36 -14.30 -9.72 1.92
CA LEU A 36 -14.32 -8.33 1.46
C LEU A 36 -14.95 -8.21 0.08
N GLU A 37 -16.27 -8.32 0.05
CA GLU A 37 -17.14 -7.83 -1.03
C GLU A 37 -17.14 -6.29 -1.12
N THR A 38 -17.64 -5.81 -2.25
CA THR A 38 -17.82 -4.40 -2.67
C THR A 38 -16.57 -3.67 -3.22
N ALA A 39 -16.59 -3.47 -4.54
CA ALA A 39 -15.74 -2.51 -5.27
C ALA A 39 -16.58 -1.28 -5.68
N TYR A 40 -16.11 -0.08 -5.32
CA TYR A 40 -16.67 1.18 -5.82
C TYR A 40 -15.66 1.88 -6.74
N SER A 41 -16.15 2.41 -7.87
CA SER A 41 -15.38 3.26 -8.78
C SER A 41 -15.12 4.62 -8.13
N LEU A 42 -13.85 4.95 -7.90
CA LEU A 42 -13.45 6.26 -7.38
C LEU A 42 -12.99 7.15 -8.54
N SER A 43 -13.88 8.04 -9.00
CA SER A 43 -13.52 9.22 -9.77
C SER A 43 -13.34 10.38 -8.77
N SER A 44 -12.21 11.09 -8.82
CA SER A 44 -12.11 12.42 -8.20
C SER A 44 -10.90 13.16 -8.75
N SER A 45 -11.16 14.21 -9.54
CA SER A 45 -10.30 15.39 -9.56
C SER A 45 -10.43 16.06 -8.19
N ALA A 46 -9.35 16.21 -7.45
CA ALA A 46 -9.30 17.02 -6.24
C ALA A 46 -8.08 17.96 -6.32
N PRO A 47 -8.18 19.21 -5.83
CA PRO A 47 -7.08 20.17 -5.88
C PRO A 47 -5.87 19.65 -5.09
N ASP A 48 -4.72 20.29 -5.33
CA ASP A 48 -3.40 19.98 -4.78
C ASP A 48 -3.33 20.16 -3.24
N ILE A 49 -4.06 19.31 -2.51
CA ILE A 49 -4.13 19.29 -1.04
C ILE A 49 -2.89 18.58 -0.47
N VAL A 50 -2.27 17.71 -1.27
CA VAL A 50 -1.09 16.91 -0.88
C VAL A 50 0.15 17.80 -0.75
N SER A 51 0.28 18.86 -1.55
CA SER A 51 1.45 19.76 -1.51
C SER A 51 1.55 20.60 -0.23
N GLN A 52 0.48 20.68 0.57
CA GLN A 52 0.48 21.38 1.87
C GLN A 52 0.69 20.47 3.09
N MET A 53 0.77 19.14 2.90
CA MET A 53 1.01 18.20 4.00
C MET A 53 2.50 17.93 4.16
N SER A 54 3.00 17.92 5.40
CA SER A 54 4.33 17.42 5.70
C SER A 54 4.43 15.91 5.46
N ALA A 55 5.65 15.43 5.22
CA ALA A 55 5.90 13.99 5.06
C ALA A 55 5.44 13.18 6.28
N ASN A 56 5.55 13.74 7.50
CA ASN A 56 5.09 13.10 8.72
C ASN A 56 3.56 12.95 8.76
N GLU A 57 2.81 13.98 8.36
CA GLU A 57 1.34 13.90 8.34
C GLU A 57 0.83 12.87 7.34
N ILE A 58 1.49 12.75 6.18
CA ILE A 58 1.19 11.71 5.19
C ILE A 58 1.46 10.33 5.79
N LEU A 59 2.60 10.15 6.48
CA LEU A 59 2.94 8.90 7.14
C LEU A 59 1.93 8.54 8.24
N GLU A 60 1.49 9.49 9.05
CA GLU A 60 0.44 9.28 10.06
C GLU A 60 -0.88 8.82 9.43
N CYS A 61 -1.27 9.42 8.31
CA CYS A 61 -2.49 9.02 7.60
C CYS A 61 -2.38 7.58 7.07
N LEU A 62 -1.24 7.22 6.49
CA LEU A 62 -0.98 5.85 6.04
C LEU A 62 -0.99 4.86 7.21
N GLN A 63 -0.50 5.26 8.39
CA GLN A 63 -0.47 4.38 9.57
C GLN A 63 -1.86 4.01 10.10
N GLN A 64 -2.89 4.82 9.84
CA GLN A 64 -4.27 4.54 10.22
C GLN A 64 -4.97 3.51 9.33
N LEU A 65 -4.37 3.15 8.19
CA LEU A 65 -4.90 2.09 7.34
C LEU A 65 -4.67 0.72 7.98
N THR A 66 -5.60 -0.22 7.73
CA THR A 66 -5.34 -1.62 8.03
C THR A 66 -4.10 -2.08 7.26
N PHE A 67 -3.42 -3.09 7.80
CA PHE A 67 -2.20 -3.59 7.18
C PHE A 67 -2.42 -4.01 5.71
N ALA A 68 -3.55 -4.66 5.41
CA ALA A 68 -3.89 -5.09 4.06
C ALA A 68 -4.02 -3.90 3.09
N TYR A 69 -4.76 -2.86 3.48
CA TYR A 69 -4.96 -1.66 2.66
C TYR A 69 -3.65 -0.89 2.45
N ARG A 70 -2.87 -0.71 3.53
CA ARG A 70 -1.57 -0.02 3.49
C ARG A 70 -0.57 -0.74 2.60
N SER A 71 -0.51 -2.07 2.67
CA SER A 71 0.45 -2.86 1.90
C SER A 71 0.17 -2.80 0.41
N VAL A 72 -1.10 -2.94 0.02
CA VAL A 72 -1.52 -2.79 -1.38
C VAL A 72 -1.26 -1.38 -1.89
N PHE A 73 -1.60 -0.35 -1.10
CA PHE A 73 -1.36 1.04 -1.47
C PHE A 73 0.14 1.31 -1.69
N ASN A 74 1.00 0.90 -0.75
CA ASN A 74 2.44 1.12 -0.86
C ASN A 74 3.04 0.41 -2.07
N LEU A 75 2.72 -0.88 -2.27
CA LEU A 75 3.27 -1.63 -3.40
C LEU A 75 2.76 -1.08 -4.74
N TYR A 76 1.48 -0.74 -4.86
CA TYR A 76 0.92 -0.28 -6.13
C TYR A 76 1.27 1.20 -6.42
N VAL A 77 0.98 2.11 -5.48
CA VAL A 77 1.06 3.56 -5.72
C VAL A 77 2.48 4.09 -5.53
N ILE A 78 3.21 3.60 -4.53
CA ILE A 78 4.54 4.14 -4.17
C ILE A 78 5.65 3.40 -4.92
N GLU A 79 5.59 2.06 -4.91
CA GLU A 79 6.62 1.23 -5.55
C GLU A 79 6.32 0.94 -7.03
N GLY A 80 5.09 1.20 -7.51
CA GLY A 80 4.72 1.08 -8.92
C GLY A 80 4.43 -0.34 -9.43
N TYR A 81 4.24 -1.32 -8.54
CA TYR A 81 3.89 -2.68 -8.92
C TYR A 81 2.49 -2.77 -9.52
N SER A 82 2.31 -3.64 -10.52
CA SER A 82 1.00 -3.99 -11.06
C SER A 82 0.14 -4.77 -10.04
N HIS A 83 -1.18 -4.78 -10.20
CA HIS A 83 -2.06 -5.59 -9.33
C HIS A 83 -1.71 -7.08 -9.35
N ARG A 84 -1.23 -7.58 -10.50
CA ARG A 84 -0.71 -8.94 -10.64
C ARG A 84 0.49 -9.16 -9.73
N GLU A 85 1.52 -8.33 -9.83
CA GLU A 85 2.72 -8.45 -8.98
C GLU A 85 2.37 -8.30 -7.49
N VAL A 86 1.48 -7.36 -7.13
CA VAL A 86 1.01 -7.22 -5.74
C VAL A 86 0.30 -8.49 -5.25
N SER A 87 -0.53 -9.10 -6.10
CA SER A 87 -1.25 -10.33 -5.76
C SER A 87 -0.30 -11.49 -5.50
N GLU A 88 0.71 -11.65 -6.37
CA GLU A 88 1.78 -12.64 -6.25
C GLU A 88 2.58 -12.39 -4.96
N GLN A 89 2.99 -11.15 -4.70
CA GLN A 89 3.76 -10.77 -3.50
C GLN A 89 2.98 -10.95 -2.20
N LEU A 90 1.69 -10.61 -2.14
CA LEU A 90 0.91 -10.69 -0.90
C LEU A 90 0.21 -12.03 -0.69
N GLY A 91 0.14 -12.89 -1.71
CA GLY A 91 -0.60 -14.15 -1.65
C GLY A 91 -2.12 -13.95 -1.57
N ILE A 92 -2.62 -12.96 -2.31
CA ILE A 92 -4.05 -12.62 -2.44
C ILE A 92 -4.46 -12.69 -3.92
N THR A 93 -5.74 -12.55 -4.24
CA THR A 93 -6.17 -12.45 -5.64
C THR A 93 -5.95 -11.03 -6.18
N GLU A 94 -5.84 -10.88 -7.51
CA GLU A 94 -5.82 -9.56 -8.14
C GLU A 94 -7.09 -8.74 -7.85
N SER A 95 -8.25 -9.39 -7.74
CA SER A 95 -9.51 -8.72 -7.37
C SER A 95 -9.43 -8.17 -5.95
N THR A 96 -8.91 -8.92 -4.99
CA THR A 96 -8.66 -8.44 -3.62
C THR A 96 -7.66 -7.28 -3.61
N SER A 97 -6.61 -7.33 -4.46
CA SER A 97 -5.67 -6.21 -4.61
C SER A 97 -6.38 -4.93 -5.09
N ARG A 98 -7.21 -5.00 -6.13
CA ARG A 98 -7.99 -3.85 -6.61
C ARG A 98 -8.96 -3.31 -5.54
N SER A 99 -9.73 -4.18 -4.90
CA SER A 99 -10.70 -3.79 -3.86
C SER A 99 -10.01 -3.19 -2.65
N ASN A 100 -8.86 -3.73 -2.21
CA ASN A 100 -8.06 -3.15 -1.14
C ASN A 100 -7.50 -1.78 -1.49
N LEU A 101 -7.08 -1.56 -2.75
CA LEU A 101 -6.61 -0.25 -3.20
C LEU A 101 -7.73 0.80 -3.16
N VAL A 102 -8.93 0.44 -3.62
CA VAL A 102 -10.11 1.32 -3.53
C VAL A 102 -10.40 1.67 -2.07
N LYS A 103 -10.45 0.66 -1.18
CA LYS A 103 -10.70 0.85 0.27
C LYS A 103 -9.62 1.72 0.91
N ALA A 104 -8.34 1.52 0.55
CA ALA A 104 -7.23 2.36 0.99
C ALA A 104 -7.43 3.83 0.59
N ARG A 105 -7.73 4.10 -0.69
CA ARG A 105 -7.95 5.46 -1.21
C ARG A 105 -9.14 6.15 -0.53
N THR A 106 -10.26 5.45 -0.40
CA THR A 106 -11.46 5.98 0.27
C THR A 106 -11.17 6.34 1.72
N LYS A 107 -10.48 5.45 2.46
CA LYS A 107 -10.14 5.67 3.86
C LYS A 107 -9.14 6.84 4.02
N LEU A 108 -8.10 6.90 3.18
CA LEU A 108 -7.15 8.02 3.18
C LEU A 108 -7.84 9.36 2.90
N LYS A 109 -8.73 9.41 1.89
CA LYS A 109 -9.51 10.62 1.59
C LYS A 109 -10.31 11.07 2.82
N ALA A 110 -10.98 10.16 3.50
CA ALA A 110 -11.74 10.48 4.72
C ALA A 110 -10.84 10.99 5.85
N ILE A 111 -9.69 10.34 6.09
CA ILE A 111 -8.72 10.77 7.12
C ILE A 111 -8.19 12.18 6.81
N ILE A 112 -7.77 12.42 5.57
CA ILE A 112 -7.22 13.72 5.16
C ILE A 112 -8.26 14.83 5.30
N LEU A 113 -9.51 14.57 4.91
CA LEU A 113 -10.60 15.54 5.09
C LEU A 113 -10.90 15.82 6.57
N SER A 114 -10.85 14.80 7.43
CA SER A 114 -11.09 14.97 8.87
C SER A 114 -10.00 15.75 9.62
N LYS A 115 -8.74 15.72 9.14
CA LYS A 115 -7.64 16.51 9.74
C LYS A 115 -7.68 18.00 9.37
N LYS A 116 -8.53 18.39 8.41
CA LYS A 116 -8.68 19.77 7.93
C LYS A 116 -9.91 20.50 8.51
N LEU A 117 -10.65 19.85 9.42
CA LEU A 117 -11.69 20.42 10.28
C LEU A 117 -11.13 20.57 11.71
#